data_AF-A0A5N9GRU9-F1
#
_entry.id   AF-A0A5N9GRU9-F1
#
_cell.length_a   1.000
_cell.length_b   1.000
_cell.length_c   1.000
_cell.angle_alpha   90.00
_cell.angle_beta   90.00
_cell.angle_gamma   90.00
#
_symmetry.space_group_name_H-M   'P 1'
#
loop_
_entity.id
_entity.type
_entity.pdbx_description
1 polymer ?
#
loop_
_entity_poly.entity_id
_entity_poly.type
_entity_poly.pdbx_seq_one_letter_code
_entity_poly.pdbx_strand_id
1 'polypeptide(L)'
;SMAIVDAVARLLPGVLGDDMSAVDDSFATGLLEGPTYTRPAEYRGESVPDVLLSGDHAAVDRWRREQSLRRTYERRPDLLESANLTAADRAYLEKLKAGEVEE
;
A
#
# COMPACT_ATOMS: atom_id res chain seq x y z
N SER A 1 -27.97 4.06 3.65
CA SER A 1 -27.28 4.33 4.94
C SER A 1 -26.28 3.25 5.34
N MET A 2 -26.29 2.05 4.73
CA MET A 2 -25.38 0.93 5.11
C MET A 2 -23.89 1.27 5.03
N ALA A 3 -23.46 2.07 4.05
CA ALA A 3 -22.04 2.45 3.90
C ALA A 3 -21.46 3.18 5.12
N ILE A 4 -22.26 4.06 5.75
CA ILE A 4 -21.81 4.78 6.95
C ILE A 4 -21.72 3.82 8.13
N VAL A 5 -22.73 2.97 8.31
CA VAL A 5 -22.77 2.00 9.41
C VAL A 5 -21.58 1.03 9.30
N ASP A 6 -21.30 0.52 8.11
CA ASP A 6 -20.18 -0.38 7.85
C ASP A 6 -18.83 0.30 8.14
N ALA A 7 -18.59 1.50 7.58
CA ALA A 7 -17.34 2.23 7.78
C ALA A 7 -17.07 2.54 9.25
N VAL A 8 -18.08 2.94 10.02
CA VAL A 8 -17.93 3.25 11.45
C VAL A 8 -17.77 1.98 12.28
N ALA A 9 -18.51 0.91 11.97
CA ALA A 9 -18.44 -0.34 12.73
C ALA A 9 -17.05 -1.00 12.63
N ARG A 10 -16.36 -0.90 11.48
CA ARG A 10 -15.00 -1.43 11.28
C ARG A 10 -13.95 -0.80 12.22
N LEU A 11 -14.22 0.39 12.75
CA LEU A 11 -13.30 1.06 13.69
C LEU A 11 -13.50 0.61 15.15
N LEU A 12 -14.52 -0.20 15.44
CA LEU A 12 -14.78 -0.69 16.80
C LEU A 12 -13.87 -1.89 17.13
N PRO A 13 -13.27 -1.94 18.33
CA PRO A 13 -12.42 -3.05 18.75
C PRO A 13 -13.14 -4.40 18.66
N GLY A 14 -12.45 -5.42 18.14
CA GLY A 14 -12.96 -6.79 18.02
C GLY A 14 -13.85 -7.06 16.79
N VAL A 15 -14.12 -6.05 15.94
CA VAL A 15 -14.91 -6.25 14.71
C VAL A 15 -14.06 -6.82 13.57
N LEU A 16 -12.83 -6.34 13.38
CA LEU A 16 -11.96 -6.76 12.26
C LEU A 16 -11.12 -8.01 12.55
N GLY A 17 -11.09 -8.48 13.80
CA GLY A 17 -10.25 -9.60 14.24
C GLY A 17 -8.77 -9.23 14.37
N ASP A 18 -8.17 -8.68 13.31
CA ASP A 18 -6.83 -8.10 13.31
C ASP A 18 -6.89 -6.58 13.33
N ASP A 19 -6.35 -5.98 14.40
CA ASP A 19 -6.34 -4.54 14.62
C ASP A 19 -5.51 -3.78 13.56
N MET A 20 -4.57 -4.45 12.88
CA MET A 20 -3.77 -3.83 11.81
C MET A 20 -4.55 -3.66 10.51
N SER A 21 -5.66 -4.40 10.32
CA SER A 21 -6.44 -4.35 9.08
C SER A 21 -7.00 -2.95 8.79
N ALA A 22 -7.38 -2.18 9.83
CA ALA A 22 -7.85 -0.81 9.65
C ALA A 22 -6.71 0.18 9.35
N VAL A 23 -5.49 -0.13 9.75
CA VAL A 23 -4.31 0.74 9.61
C VAL A 23 -3.70 0.63 8.21
N ASP A 24 -3.72 -0.58 7.64
CA ASP A 24 -3.17 -0.86 6.31
C ASP A 24 -4.15 -0.53 5.17
N ASP A 25 -5.40 -0.21 5.50
CA ASP A 25 -6.44 0.21 4.54
C ASP A 25 -6.07 1.52 3.82
N SER A 26 -6.58 1.66 2.59
CA SER A 26 -6.50 2.91 1.85
C SER A 26 -7.03 4.10 2.66
N PHE A 27 -6.38 5.25 2.54
CA PHE A 27 -6.66 6.51 3.23
C PHE A 27 -6.32 6.55 4.72
N ALA A 28 -6.09 5.42 5.41
CA ALA A 28 -5.75 5.41 6.83
C ALA A 28 -4.45 6.19 7.14
N THR A 29 -3.47 6.13 6.24
CA THR A 29 -2.20 6.87 6.32
C THR A 29 -2.12 8.07 5.37
N GLY A 30 -3.22 8.41 4.71
CA GLY A 30 -3.26 9.41 3.63
C GLY A 30 -2.77 8.91 2.26
N LEU A 31 -2.47 7.61 2.13
CA LEU A 31 -2.08 6.96 0.87
C LEU A 31 -3.07 5.86 0.47
N LEU A 32 -3.01 5.43 -0.79
CA LEU A 32 -3.71 4.22 -1.25
C LEU A 32 -2.93 2.96 -0.84
N GLU A 33 -3.63 1.87 -0.56
CA GLU A 33 -3.01 0.56 -0.31
C GLU A 33 -2.26 0.04 -1.55
N GLY A 34 -1.15 -0.67 -1.33
CA GLY A 34 -0.40 -1.36 -2.39
C GLY A 34 -1.17 -2.56 -3.00
N PRO A 35 -0.58 -3.25 -3.98
CA PRO A 35 -1.11 -4.50 -4.50
C PRO A 35 -0.86 -5.65 -3.50
N THR A 36 -1.84 -6.55 -3.41
CA THR A 36 -1.81 -7.72 -2.52
C THR A 36 -1.82 -8.99 -3.36
N TYR A 37 -0.96 -9.93 -2.98
CA TYR A 37 -0.76 -11.20 -3.66
C TYR A 37 -1.12 -12.36 -2.74
N THR A 38 -1.59 -13.45 -3.33
CA THR A 38 -1.90 -14.69 -2.63
C THR A 38 -1.56 -15.87 -3.53
N ARG A 39 -1.65 -17.08 -2.99
CA ARG A 39 -1.36 -18.32 -3.74
C ARG A 39 -2.30 -18.46 -4.95
N PRO A 40 -1.83 -19.05 -6.06
CA PRO A 40 -0.48 -19.61 -6.31
C PRO A 40 0.60 -18.55 -6.63
N ALA A 41 1.88 -18.91 -6.53
CA ALA A 41 3.00 -18.00 -6.78
C ALA A 41 3.11 -17.53 -8.24
N GLU A 42 2.56 -18.31 -9.18
CA GLU A 42 2.38 -17.91 -10.57
C GLU A 42 0.92 -18.13 -10.95
N TYR A 43 0.29 -17.10 -11.51
CA TYR A 43 -1.09 -17.16 -11.97
C TYR A 43 -1.19 -16.52 -13.35
N ARG A 44 -1.60 -17.31 -14.36
CA ARG A 44 -1.76 -16.86 -15.76
C ARG A 44 -0.49 -16.24 -16.37
N GLY A 45 0.69 -16.72 -15.98
CA GLY A 45 1.99 -16.21 -16.46
C GLY A 45 2.48 -14.96 -15.72
N GLU A 46 1.73 -14.45 -14.73
CA GLU A 46 2.19 -13.40 -13.83
C GLU A 46 2.70 -14.03 -12.53
N SER A 47 3.92 -13.68 -12.15
CA SER A 47 4.56 -14.15 -10.92
C SER A 47 4.40 -13.15 -9.79
N VAL A 48 4.28 -13.65 -8.56
CA VAL A 48 4.39 -12.83 -7.36
C VAL A 48 5.80 -12.21 -7.32
N PRO A 49 5.94 -10.91 -7.01
CA PRO A 49 7.25 -10.27 -6.89
C PRO A 49 8.19 -11.03 -5.94
N ASP A 50 9.43 -11.28 -6.37
CA ASP A 50 10.42 -12.08 -5.63
C ASP A 50 10.66 -11.57 -4.19
N VAL A 51 10.58 -10.26 -3.99
CA VAL A 51 10.70 -9.64 -2.65
C VAL A 51 9.65 -10.18 -1.67
N LEU A 52 8.43 -10.49 -2.14
CA LEU A 52 7.37 -11.06 -1.32
C LEU A 52 7.59 -12.54 -0.99
N LEU A 53 8.50 -13.20 -1.70
CA LEU A 53 8.90 -14.59 -1.48
C LEU A 53 10.23 -14.72 -0.70
N SER A 54 10.92 -13.61 -0.46
CA SER A 54 12.27 -13.58 0.11
C SER A 54 12.35 -13.89 1.61
N GLY A 55 11.26 -13.70 2.36
CA GLY A 55 11.26 -13.76 3.83
C GLY A 55 11.93 -12.56 4.52
N ASP A 56 12.43 -11.58 3.77
CA ASP A 56 12.96 -10.33 4.32
C ASP A 56 11.82 -9.35 4.61
N HIS A 57 11.39 -9.32 5.87
CA HIS A 57 10.31 -8.44 6.32
C HIS A 57 10.61 -6.95 6.06
N ALA A 58 11.85 -6.51 6.23
CA ALA A 58 12.20 -5.10 6.01
C ALA A 58 12.15 -4.73 4.51
N ALA A 59 12.59 -5.64 3.64
CA ALA A 59 12.46 -5.46 2.20
C ALA A 59 11.00 -5.47 1.75
N VAL A 60 10.17 -6.36 2.32
CA VAL A 60 8.72 -6.41 2.05
C VAL A 60 8.01 -5.14 2.47
N ASP A 61 8.29 -4.62 3.67
CA ASP A 61 7.65 -3.40 4.18
C ASP A 61 8.05 -2.17 3.35
N ARG A 62 9.33 -2.08 2.97
CA ARG A 62 9.80 -1.04 2.03
C ARG A 62 9.08 -1.14 0.69
N TRP A 63 9.02 -2.33 0.11
CA TRP A 63 8.36 -2.54 -1.18
C TRP A 63 6.87 -2.19 -1.11
N ARG A 64 6.15 -2.61 -0.05
CA ARG A 64 4.74 -2.27 0.14
C ARG A 64 4.53 -0.75 0.22
N ARG A 65 5.41 -0.04 0.93
CA ARG A 65 5.38 1.43 1.01
C ARG A 65 5.61 2.08 -0.35
N GLU A 66 6.59 1.60 -1.11
CA GLU A 66 6.90 2.08 -2.46
C GLU A 66 5.74 1.84 -3.44
N GLN A 67 5.08 0.68 -3.37
CA GLN A 67 3.89 0.40 -4.19
C GLN A 67 2.68 1.26 -3.81
N SER A 68 2.48 1.51 -2.51
CA SER A 68 1.45 2.44 -2.01
C SER A 68 1.68 3.86 -2.56
N LEU A 69 2.92 4.34 -2.52
CA LEU A 69 3.31 5.64 -3.08
C LEU A 69 3.11 5.69 -4.59
N ARG A 70 3.56 4.66 -5.33
CA ARG A 70 3.40 4.58 -6.79
C ARG A 70 1.93 4.61 -7.19
N ARG A 71 1.10 3.77 -6.57
CA ARG A 71 -0.34 3.72 -6.86
C ARG A 71 -1.03 5.05 -6.52
N THR A 72 -0.63 5.69 -5.43
CA THR A 72 -1.14 7.01 -5.04
C THR A 72 -0.74 8.06 -6.06
N TYR A 73 0.52 8.11 -6.48
CA TYR A 73 1.01 9.01 -7.51
C TYR A 73 0.26 8.84 -8.84
N GLU A 74 0.06 7.61 -9.29
CA GLU A 74 -0.58 7.29 -10.57
C GLU A 74 -2.10 7.58 -10.57
N ARG A 75 -2.80 7.38 -9.44
CA ARG A 75 -4.28 7.40 -9.40
C ARG A 75 -4.88 8.57 -8.62
N ARG A 76 -4.19 9.05 -7.59
CA ARG A 76 -4.66 10.09 -6.65
C ARG A 76 -3.48 10.98 -6.20
N PRO A 77 -2.80 11.67 -7.14
CA PRO A 77 -1.64 12.50 -6.81
C PRO A 77 -1.98 13.62 -5.82
N ASP A 78 -3.25 14.04 -5.77
CA ASP A 78 -3.77 15.03 -4.81
C ASP A 78 -3.56 14.61 -3.34
N LEU A 79 -3.56 13.32 -3.04
CA LEU A 79 -3.33 12.83 -1.68
C LEU A 79 -1.89 13.07 -1.20
N LEU A 80 -0.92 13.12 -2.12
CA LEU A 80 0.49 13.32 -1.79
C LEU A 80 0.78 14.72 -1.25
N GLU A 81 -0.10 15.70 -1.49
CA GLU A 81 0.05 17.06 -0.98
C GLU A 81 -0.13 17.15 0.54
N SER A 82 -0.94 16.25 1.11
CA SER A 82 -1.28 16.22 2.54
C SER A 82 -0.75 15.00 3.28
N ALA A 83 -0.29 13.97 2.57
CA ALA A 83 0.28 12.77 3.17
C ALA A 83 1.55 13.07 3.98
N ASN A 84 1.72 12.36 5.10
CA ASN A 84 2.93 12.45 5.91
C ASN A 84 4.06 11.61 5.26
N LEU A 85 4.83 12.26 4.39
CA LEU A 85 5.92 11.65 3.62
C LEU A 85 7.27 11.79 4.32
N THR A 86 7.95 10.66 4.53
CA THR A 86 9.33 10.60 5.01
C THR A 86 10.32 11.09 3.95
N ALA A 87 11.58 11.29 4.33
CA ALA A 87 12.65 11.63 3.38
C ALA A 87 12.85 10.52 2.32
N ALA A 88 12.71 9.25 2.71
CA ALA A 88 12.81 8.11 1.80
C ALA A 88 11.64 8.09 0.80
N ASP A 89 10.41 8.34 1.27
CA ASP A 89 9.22 8.41 0.40
C ASP A 89 9.38 9.48 -0.68
N ARG A 90 9.87 10.66 -0.29
CA ARG A 90 10.13 11.78 -1.21
C ARG A 90 11.19 11.40 -2.24
N ALA A 91 12.30 10.80 -1.80
CA ALA A 91 13.36 10.37 -2.70
C ALA A 91 12.86 9.33 -3.72
N TYR A 92 12.03 8.38 -3.29
CA TYR A 92 11.38 7.42 -4.18
C TYR A 92 10.43 8.09 -5.18
N LEU A 93 9.58 9.01 -4.72
CA LEU A 93 8.66 9.75 -5.60
C LEU A 93 9.40 10.59 -6.65
N GLU A 94 10.54 11.19 -6.32
CA GLU A 94 11.34 11.92 -7.30
C GLU A 94 11.93 10.98 -8.36
N LYS A 95 12.45 9.81 -7.96
CA LYS A 95 12.88 8.78 -8.93
C LYS A 95 11.73 8.31 -9.81
N LEU A 96 10.55 8.12 -9.24
CA LEU A 96 9.36 7.69 -9.98
C LEU A 96 8.96 8.73 -11.03
N LYS A 97 8.97 10.03 -10.67
CA LYS A 97 8.72 11.13 -11.62
C LYS A 97 9.77 11.23 -12.71
N ALA A 98 11.03 10.92 -12.39
CA ALA A 98 12.14 10.88 -13.34
C ALA A 98 12.11 9.64 -14.27
N GLY A 99 11.25 8.65 -14.00
CA GLY A 99 11.20 7.39 -14.76
C GLY A 99 12.35 6.43 -14.43
N GLU A 100 12.98 6.58 -13.27
CA GLU A 100 14.15 5.78 -12.83
C GLU A 100 13.77 4.57 -11.95
N VAL A 101 12.47 4.28 -11.81
CA VAL A 101 11.96 3.14 -11.05
C VAL A 101 11.56 2.05 -12.03
N GLU A 102 12.20 0.89 -11.94
CA GLU A 102 11.85 -0.31 -12.71
C GLU A 102 10.60 -0.98 -12.13
N GLU A 103 9.90 -1.77 -12.97
CA GLU A 103 8.69 -2.53 -12.60
C GLU A 103 8.96 -3.76 -11.74
#